data_AF-A0A9D9L876-F1
#
_entry.id   AF-A0A9D9L876-F1
#
_cell.length_a   1.000
_cell.length_b   1.000
_cell.length_c   1.000
_cell.angle_alpha   90.00
_cell.angle_beta   90.00
_cell.angle_gamma   90.00
#
_symmetry.space_group_name_H-M   'P 1'
#
loop_
_entity.id
_entity.type
_entity.pdbx_description
1 polymer ?
#
loop_
_entity_poly.entity_id
_entity_poly.type
_entity_poly.pdbx_seq_one_letter_code
_entity_poly.pdbx_strand_id
1 'polypeptide(L)'
;MQSLRYNLVLALLLLLVVSCQRESEQERTYDLTQSQALMVTGEQLLDGGAEASAVSAETLAQLETTPAGRRVADALREQWAQRALVAEANQLLASERYNDLAELLERAQHEGLATSQLLELNGLPQAFQALRLYCARRPYEHASDLEQNLEFLRPWLRQLQTLSPTFQEFYQEQQEQLLAMRRQEAVAAEENILQRLDWMMASATQSSQAADYLAQAADEFPQLPILRYLSRTGVAWQPTSALLQEISASSGFLARASARERLSLELAIALVWEALDDDTRQRLTQEWENSPVTSSLTGTFLRAKCLKSIELFEDGVAVWQRHASEEERLNDAPAFLADYLDSKFSNQPPTSSWGTAAPDFASVLTRLLEAAK
;
A
#
# COMPACT_ATOMS: atom_id res chain seq x y z
N MET A 1 116.02 12.76 -45.17
CA MET A 1 115.22 12.84 -43.91
C MET A 1 113.80 13.39 -44.07
N GLN A 2 113.38 13.93 -45.24
CA GLN A 2 112.00 14.41 -45.45
C GLN A 2 111.01 13.29 -45.87
N SER A 3 111.43 12.26 -46.63
CA SER A 3 110.50 11.18 -47.05
C SER A 3 110.02 10.28 -45.90
N LEU A 4 110.84 10.10 -44.86
CA LEU A 4 110.50 9.30 -43.69
C LEU A 4 109.45 9.97 -42.79
N ARG A 5 109.36 11.30 -42.79
CA ARG A 5 108.33 12.05 -42.08
C ARG A 5 106.98 12.02 -42.82
N TYR A 6 107.00 12.07 -44.15
CA TYR A 6 105.78 11.95 -44.95
C TYR A 6 105.14 10.56 -44.85
N ASN A 7 105.95 9.49 -44.89
CA ASN A 7 105.41 8.13 -44.76
C ASN A 7 104.86 7.84 -43.36
N LEU A 8 105.41 8.47 -42.31
CA LEU A 8 104.93 8.30 -40.94
C LEU A 8 103.65 9.09 -40.67
N VAL A 9 103.50 10.28 -41.27
CA VAL A 9 102.25 11.06 -41.23
C VAL A 9 101.15 10.40 -42.07
N LEU A 10 101.48 9.81 -43.22
CA LEU A 10 100.51 9.07 -44.04
C LEU A 10 100.04 7.78 -43.35
N ALA A 11 100.94 7.07 -42.66
CA ALA A 11 100.59 5.88 -41.88
C ALA A 11 99.71 6.23 -40.66
N LEU A 12 99.97 7.37 -39.99
CA LEU A 12 99.14 7.86 -38.88
C LEU A 12 97.76 8.34 -39.36
N LEU A 13 97.68 8.97 -40.55
CA LEU A 13 96.40 9.33 -41.18
C LEU A 13 95.61 8.09 -41.62
N LEU A 14 96.25 7.04 -42.13
CA LEU A 14 95.60 5.77 -42.46
C LEU A 14 95.12 5.02 -41.21
N LEU A 15 95.86 5.07 -40.10
CA LEU A 15 95.44 4.50 -38.81
C LEU A 15 94.27 5.27 -38.18
N LEU A 16 94.17 6.59 -38.38
CA LEU A 16 93.05 7.42 -37.92
C LEU A 16 91.78 7.23 -38.77
N VAL A 17 91.89 6.82 -40.04
CA VAL A 17 90.71 6.48 -40.87
C VAL A 17 90.18 5.07 -40.57
N VAL A 18 91.03 4.13 -40.16
CA VAL A 18 90.62 2.76 -39.78
C VAL A 18 90.10 2.66 -38.34
N SER A 19 90.46 3.59 -37.45
CA SER A 19 89.88 3.66 -36.09
C SER A 19 88.55 4.44 -36.00
N CYS A 20 88.01 4.87 -37.15
CA CYS A 20 86.63 5.35 -37.32
C CYS A 20 85.66 4.24 -37.79
N GLN A 21 86.00 2.96 -37.64
CA GLN A 21 85.00 1.89 -37.54
C GLN A 21 84.75 1.58 -36.07
N ARG A 22 84.23 2.60 -35.37
CA ARG A 22 83.40 2.40 -34.20
C ARG A 22 82.22 1.59 -34.70
N GLU A 23 81.98 0.45 -34.06
CA GLU A 23 80.87 -0.46 -34.30
C GLU A 23 79.65 0.36 -34.74
N SER A 24 79.30 0.18 -36.02
CA SER A 24 78.01 0.58 -36.52
C SER A 24 77.00 0.18 -35.47
N GLU A 25 76.23 1.17 -35.02
CA GLU A 25 74.96 0.99 -34.36
C GLU A 25 74.41 -0.37 -34.76
N GLN A 26 74.29 -1.29 -33.79
CA GLN A 26 73.23 -2.27 -33.90
C GLN A 26 72.00 -1.42 -34.17
N GLU A 27 71.63 -1.33 -35.45
CA GLU A 27 70.30 -0.96 -35.88
C GLU A 27 69.42 -1.76 -34.94
N ARG A 28 68.87 -1.09 -33.93
CA ARG A 28 67.65 -1.55 -33.30
C ARG A 28 66.69 -1.48 -34.47
N THR A 29 66.62 -2.56 -35.23
CA THR A 29 65.69 -2.75 -36.32
C THR A 29 64.36 -2.38 -35.73
N TYR A 30 63.84 -1.22 -36.12
CA TYR A 30 62.58 -0.73 -35.62
C TYR A 30 61.56 -1.76 -36.09
N ASP A 31 61.04 -2.52 -35.14
CA ASP A 31 60.16 -3.63 -35.45
C ASP A 31 58.80 -3.07 -35.87
N LEU A 32 58.62 -2.93 -37.17
CA LEU A 32 57.38 -2.50 -37.80
C LEU A 32 56.20 -3.34 -37.31
N THR A 33 56.43 -4.63 -37.02
CA THR A 33 55.37 -5.54 -36.55
C THR A 33 54.94 -5.20 -35.12
N GLN A 34 55.85 -4.79 -34.23
CA GLN A 34 55.50 -4.29 -32.90
C GLN A 34 54.74 -2.97 -32.97
N SER A 35 55.15 -2.06 -33.84
CA SER A 35 54.45 -0.77 -34.00
C SER A 35 53.04 -0.95 -34.57
N GLN A 36 52.87 -1.91 -35.49
CA GLN A 36 51.56 -2.29 -36.02
C GLN A 36 50.70 -2.99 -34.95
N ALA A 37 51.29 -3.89 -34.15
CA ALA A 37 50.59 -4.52 -33.02
C ALA A 37 50.13 -3.49 -31.99
N LEU A 38 50.95 -2.48 -31.68
CA LEU A 38 50.58 -1.36 -30.79
C LEU A 38 49.52 -0.44 -31.39
N MET A 39 49.57 -0.16 -32.69
CA MET A 39 48.55 0.64 -33.38
C MET A 39 47.19 -0.08 -33.41
N VAL A 40 47.17 -1.35 -33.82
CA VAL A 40 45.95 -2.17 -33.87
C VAL A 40 45.34 -2.32 -32.48
N THR A 41 46.17 -2.55 -31.45
CA THR A 41 45.68 -2.62 -30.07
C THR A 41 45.23 -1.26 -29.53
N GLY A 42 45.89 -0.16 -29.91
CA GLY A 42 45.47 1.21 -29.56
C GLY A 42 44.13 1.59 -30.18
N GLU A 43 43.90 1.25 -31.45
CA GLU A 43 42.61 1.43 -32.12
C GLU A 43 41.51 0.60 -31.44
N GLN A 44 41.78 -0.65 -31.08
CA GLN A 44 40.81 -1.51 -30.40
C GLN A 44 40.50 -1.09 -28.94
N LEU A 45 41.48 -0.49 -28.26
CA LEU A 45 41.28 0.18 -26.97
C LEU A 45 40.31 1.35 -27.09
N LEU A 46 40.43 2.12 -28.16
CA LEU A 46 39.63 3.32 -28.43
C LEU A 46 38.22 3.01 -28.99
N ASP A 47 38.09 1.97 -29.82
CA ASP A 47 36.84 1.71 -30.55
C ASP A 47 35.69 1.23 -29.65
N GLY A 48 35.97 0.74 -28.44
CA GLY A 48 34.97 0.56 -27.37
C GLY A 48 33.79 -0.40 -27.66
N GLY A 49 33.65 -0.92 -28.88
CA GLY A 49 32.49 -1.64 -29.35
C GLY A 49 32.45 -3.12 -28.93
N ALA A 50 31.23 -3.64 -28.74
CA ALA A 50 30.96 -5.03 -28.36
C ALA A 50 31.33 -6.06 -29.45
N GLU A 51 31.55 -5.61 -30.69
CA GLU A 51 31.91 -6.46 -31.84
C GLU A 51 33.42 -6.47 -32.16
N ALA A 52 34.24 -5.72 -31.42
CA ALA A 52 35.69 -5.69 -31.61
C ALA A 52 36.34 -6.96 -31.02
N SER A 53 36.23 -8.03 -31.80
CA SER A 53 37.15 -9.15 -31.98
C SER A 53 38.29 -9.24 -30.95
N ALA A 54 38.31 -10.36 -30.21
CA ALA A 54 39.46 -10.80 -29.43
C ALA A 54 40.76 -10.51 -30.19
N VAL A 55 41.67 -9.75 -29.59
CA VAL A 55 43.03 -9.62 -30.13
C VAL A 55 43.54 -11.01 -30.39
N SER A 56 44.04 -11.25 -31.61
CA SER A 56 44.53 -12.58 -31.95
C SER A 56 45.66 -12.95 -30.98
N ALA A 57 45.69 -14.21 -30.56
CA ALA A 57 46.73 -14.70 -29.65
C ALA A 57 48.16 -14.38 -30.15
N GLU A 58 48.31 -14.23 -31.47
CA GLU A 58 49.52 -13.74 -32.14
C GLU A 58 49.89 -12.30 -31.78
N THR A 59 48.94 -11.35 -31.78
CA THR A 59 49.25 -9.94 -31.47
C THR A 59 49.63 -9.78 -29.98
N LEU A 60 49.00 -10.55 -29.08
CA LEU A 60 49.40 -10.59 -27.67
C LEU A 60 50.80 -11.20 -27.50
N ALA A 61 51.08 -12.33 -28.14
CA ALA A 61 52.38 -12.98 -28.07
C ALA A 61 53.52 -12.08 -28.60
N GLN A 62 53.24 -11.27 -29.61
CA GLN A 62 54.18 -10.28 -30.15
C GLN A 62 54.46 -9.14 -29.17
N LEU A 63 53.43 -8.63 -28.47
CA LEU A 63 53.59 -7.57 -27.45
C LEU A 63 54.34 -8.06 -26.21
N GLU A 64 54.19 -9.33 -25.83
CA GLU A 64 54.85 -9.91 -24.65
C GLU A 64 56.38 -10.05 -24.77
N THR A 65 56.92 -9.92 -25.97
CA THR A 65 58.37 -9.99 -26.23
C THR A 65 59.14 -8.86 -25.53
N THR A 66 58.49 -7.76 -25.16
CA THR A 66 59.11 -6.62 -24.47
C THR A 66 58.48 -6.31 -23.12
N PRO A 67 59.22 -5.72 -22.16
CA PRO A 67 58.66 -5.34 -20.85
C PRO A 67 57.53 -4.31 -20.94
N ALA A 68 57.61 -3.40 -21.93
CA ALA A 68 56.58 -2.39 -22.17
C ALA A 68 55.35 -2.99 -22.83
N GLY A 69 55.52 -3.86 -23.83
CA GLY A 69 54.41 -4.54 -24.48
C GLY A 69 53.70 -5.55 -23.58
N ARG A 70 54.39 -6.18 -22.61
CA ARG A 70 53.73 -6.98 -21.54
C ARG A 70 52.73 -6.15 -20.73
N ARG A 71 53.09 -4.93 -20.33
CA ARG A 71 52.18 -4.05 -19.59
C ARG A 71 50.94 -3.68 -20.41
N VAL A 72 51.12 -3.47 -21.72
CA VAL A 72 50.01 -3.20 -22.64
C VAL A 72 49.13 -4.44 -22.80
N ALA A 73 49.73 -5.62 -22.97
CA ALA A 73 49.02 -6.89 -23.04
C ALA A 73 48.23 -7.19 -21.76
N ASP A 74 48.80 -6.90 -20.59
CA ASP A 74 48.14 -7.07 -19.29
C ASP A 74 46.97 -6.09 -19.12
N ALA A 75 47.15 -4.82 -19.49
CA ALA A 75 46.07 -3.82 -19.46
C ALA A 75 44.91 -4.18 -20.41
N LEU A 76 45.22 -4.76 -21.58
CA LEU A 76 44.20 -5.25 -22.53
C LEU A 76 43.42 -6.43 -21.98
N ARG A 77 44.11 -7.40 -21.36
CA ARG A 77 43.47 -8.54 -20.69
C ARG A 77 42.54 -8.09 -19.59
N GLU A 78 42.99 -7.14 -18.77
CA GLU A 78 42.18 -6.57 -17.69
C GLU A 78 40.94 -5.86 -18.25
N GLN A 79 41.09 -5.06 -19.31
CA GLN A 79 39.96 -4.38 -19.96
C GLN A 79 38.96 -5.37 -20.56
N TRP A 80 39.39 -6.47 -21.18
CA TRP A 80 38.44 -7.48 -21.69
C TRP A 80 37.78 -8.27 -20.57
N ALA A 81 38.51 -8.62 -19.51
CA ALA A 81 37.91 -9.27 -18.36
C ALA A 81 36.78 -8.39 -17.78
N GLN A 82 37.02 -7.07 -17.67
CA GLN A 82 36.00 -6.11 -17.26
C GLN A 82 34.81 -6.03 -18.22
N ARG A 83 35.03 -6.01 -19.55
CA ARG A 83 33.94 -6.01 -20.54
C ARG A 83 33.13 -7.31 -20.52
N ALA A 84 33.79 -8.44 -20.38
CA ALA A 84 33.15 -9.74 -20.28
C ALA A 84 32.24 -9.81 -19.05
N LEU A 85 32.71 -9.30 -17.90
CA LEU A 85 31.89 -9.20 -16.68
C LEU A 85 30.64 -8.33 -16.87
N VAL A 86 30.75 -7.19 -17.56
CA VAL A 86 29.58 -6.33 -17.87
C VAL A 86 28.60 -7.03 -18.80
N ALA A 87 29.09 -7.75 -19.83
CA ALA A 87 28.24 -8.51 -20.73
C ALA A 87 27.51 -9.65 -20.00
N GLU A 88 28.21 -10.38 -19.13
CA GLU A 88 27.64 -11.43 -18.30
C GLU A 88 26.60 -10.87 -17.31
N ALA A 89 26.89 -9.74 -16.66
CA ALA A 89 25.95 -9.07 -15.78
C ALA A 89 24.65 -8.67 -16.51
N ASN A 90 24.76 -8.11 -17.72
CA ASN A 90 23.60 -7.77 -18.55
C ASN A 90 22.80 -9.02 -18.97
N GLN A 91 23.47 -10.13 -19.26
CA GLN A 91 22.81 -11.38 -19.58
C GLN A 91 22.07 -11.96 -18.37
N LEU A 92 22.66 -11.89 -17.18
CA LEU A 92 22.03 -12.33 -15.92
C LEU A 92 20.82 -11.45 -15.56
N LEU A 93 20.91 -10.13 -15.78
CA LEU A 93 19.77 -9.22 -15.66
C LEU A 93 18.63 -9.60 -16.63
N ALA A 94 18.95 -9.82 -17.90
CA ALA A 94 17.98 -10.17 -18.93
C ALA A 94 17.32 -11.54 -18.71
N SER A 95 18.00 -12.46 -18.03
CA SER A 95 17.49 -13.80 -17.69
C SER A 95 16.85 -13.89 -16.30
N GLU A 96 16.66 -12.76 -15.61
CA GLU A 96 16.05 -12.67 -14.27
C GLU A 96 16.81 -13.47 -13.18
N ARG A 97 18.10 -13.74 -13.41
CA ARG A 97 18.97 -14.53 -12.52
C ARG A 97 19.67 -13.64 -11.49
N TYR A 98 18.87 -12.99 -10.63
CA TYR A 98 19.38 -11.96 -9.70
C TYR A 98 20.36 -12.50 -8.64
N ASN A 99 20.20 -13.74 -8.19
CA ASN A 99 21.13 -14.35 -7.22
C ASN A 99 22.52 -14.54 -7.84
N ASP A 100 22.57 -15.08 -9.08
CA ASP A 100 23.84 -15.28 -9.79
C ASP A 100 24.51 -13.94 -10.13
N LEU A 101 23.71 -12.90 -10.42
CA LEU A 101 24.20 -11.55 -10.63
C LEU A 101 24.84 -10.97 -9.36
N ALA A 102 24.22 -11.18 -8.20
CA ALA A 102 24.78 -10.74 -6.92
C ALA A 102 26.12 -11.43 -6.64
N GLU A 103 26.21 -12.75 -6.86
CA GLU A 103 27.47 -13.51 -6.71
C GLU A 103 28.56 -13.02 -7.67
N LEU A 104 28.21 -12.70 -8.93
CA LEU A 104 29.15 -12.15 -9.91
C LEU A 104 29.69 -10.79 -9.45
N LEU A 105 28.81 -9.90 -8.99
CA LEU A 105 29.19 -8.56 -8.52
C LEU A 105 30.08 -8.61 -7.26
N GLU A 106 29.75 -9.46 -6.29
CA GLU A 106 30.59 -9.67 -5.10
C GLU A 106 31.98 -10.19 -5.47
N ARG A 107 32.05 -11.16 -6.40
CA ARG A 107 33.32 -11.71 -6.88
C ARG A 107 34.16 -10.64 -7.59
N ALA A 108 33.55 -9.90 -8.53
CA ALA A 108 34.21 -8.84 -9.26
C ALA A 108 34.74 -7.72 -8.34
N GLN A 109 34.01 -7.41 -7.27
CA GLN A 109 34.44 -6.44 -6.26
C GLN A 109 35.59 -6.97 -5.39
N HIS A 110 35.55 -8.24 -4.99
CA HIS A 110 36.62 -8.86 -4.20
C HIS A 110 37.93 -8.97 -4.98
N GLU A 111 37.84 -9.25 -6.28
CA GLU A 111 38.99 -9.37 -7.19
C GLU A 111 39.53 -8.00 -7.67
N GLY A 112 38.89 -6.89 -7.29
CA GLY A 112 39.30 -5.54 -7.71
C GLY A 112 39.00 -5.21 -9.17
N LEU A 113 38.17 -6.02 -9.84
CA LEU A 113 37.76 -5.86 -11.23
C LEU A 113 36.48 -5.02 -11.40
N ALA A 114 35.95 -4.46 -10.31
CA ALA A 114 34.74 -3.66 -10.33
C ALA A 114 34.94 -2.32 -11.06
N THR A 115 34.36 -2.22 -12.25
CA THR A 115 34.27 -0.96 -13.01
C THR A 115 33.17 -0.05 -12.45
N SER A 116 33.20 1.23 -12.79
CA SER A 116 32.13 2.17 -12.40
C SER A 116 30.74 1.70 -12.83
N GLN A 117 30.63 1.08 -14.02
CA GLN A 117 29.38 0.50 -14.52
C GLN A 117 28.90 -0.68 -13.68
N LEU A 118 29.79 -1.58 -13.24
CA LEU A 118 29.41 -2.68 -12.35
C LEU A 118 29.03 -2.18 -10.95
N LEU A 119 29.65 -1.09 -10.49
CA LEU A 119 29.29 -0.45 -9.21
C LEU A 119 27.92 0.22 -9.26
N GLU A 120 27.48 0.74 -10.42
CA GLU A 120 26.11 1.23 -10.62
C GLU A 120 25.06 0.12 -10.51
N LEU A 121 25.43 -1.11 -10.86
CA LEU A 121 24.57 -2.30 -10.71
C LEU A 121 24.50 -2.80 -9.27
N ASN A 122 25.31 -2.27 -8.37
CA ASN A 122 25.37 -2.73 -7.00
C ASN A 122 24.07 -2.37 -6.24
N GLY A 123 23.43 -3.36 -5.63
CA GLY A 123 22.11 -3.20 -4.99
C GLY A 123 20.89 -3.47 -5.88
N LEU A 124 21.05 -3.45 -7.21
CA LEU A 124 19.96 -3.78 -8.15
C LEU A 124 19.45 -5.22 -8.03
N PRO A 125 20.31 -6.25 -7.88
CA PRO A 125 19.82 -7.62 -7.78
C PRO A 125 18.91 -7.79 -6.56
N GLN A 126 19.31 -7.24 -5.41
CA GLN A 126 18.49 -7.27 -4.19
C GLN A 126 17.20 -6.47 -4.36
N ALA A 127 17.25 -5.32 -5.03
CA ALA A 127 16.08 -4.50 -5.33
C ALA A 127 15.05 -5.23 -6.22
N PHE A 128 15.50 -5.91 -7.28
CA PHE A 128 14.63 -6.71 -8.14
C PHE A 128 14.07 -7.93 -7.42
N GLN A 129 14.86 -8.59 -6.57
CA GLN A 129 14.38 -9.68 -5.75
C GLN A 129 13.30 -9.22 -4.77
N ALA A 130 13.49 -8.06 -4.13
CA ALA A 130 12.48 -7.45 -3.26
C ALA A 130 11.20 -7.11 -4.03
N LEU A 131 11.32 -6.55 -5.24
CA LEU A 131 10.17 -6.26 -6.11
C LEU A 131 9.43 -7.54 -6.52
N ARG A 132 10.14 -8.63 -6.82
CA ARG A 132 9.53 -9.92 -7.14
C ARG A 132 8.75 -10.48 -5.95
N LEU A 133 9.31 -10.39 -4.75
CA LEU A 133 8.63 -10.81 -3.51
C LEU A 133 7.40 -9.96 -3.22
N TYR A 134 7.47 -8.65 -3.49
CA TYR A 134 6.31 -7.76 -3.40
C TYR A 134 5.19 -8.21 -4.36
N CYS A 135 5.52 -8.44 -5.63
CA CYS A 135 4.53 -8.86 -6.63
C CYS A 135 3.91 -10.23 -6.31
N ALA A 136 4.66 -11.14 -5.71
CA ALA A 136 4.19 -12.48 -5.34
C ALA A 136 3.17 -12.49 -4.19
N ARG A 137 3.08 -11.42 -3.39
CA ARG A 137 2.15 -11.33 -2.24
C ARG A 137 0.75 -10.81 -2.60
N ARG A 138 0.51 -10.46 -3.86
CA ARG A 138 -0.81 -10.00 -4.32
C ARG A 138 -1.78 -11.18 -4.45
N PRO A 139 -3.10 -10.99 -4.24
CA PRO A 139 -3.79 -9.75 -3.87
C PRO A 139 -3.66 -9.39 -2.37
N TYR A 140 -3.80 -8.11 -2.03
CA TYR A 140 -3.83 -7.62 -0.65
C TYR A 140 -5.27 -7.52 -0.16
N GLU A 141 -5.55 -8.06 1.03
CA GLU A 141 -6.90 -8.02 1.64
C GLU A 141 -7.12 -6.70 2.37
N HIS A 142 -6.10 -6.22 3.10
CA HIS A 142 -6.19 -5.01 3.91
C HIS A 142 -5.17 -3.94 3.52
N ALA A 143 -5.48 -2.69 3.82
CA ALA A 143 -4.58 -1.56 3.60
C ALA A 143 -3.29 -1.71 4.41
N SER A 144 -3.36 -2.30 5.61
CA SER A 144 -2.19 -2.60 6.45
C SER A 144 -1.19 -3.52 5.75
N ASP A 145 -1.70 -4.51 5.00
CA ASP A 145 -0.86 -5.48 4.30
C ASP A 145 -0.11 -4.78 3.17
N LEU A 146 -0.82 -3.97 2.37
CA LEU A 146 -0.21 -3.19 1.30
C LEU A 146 0.81 -2.18 1.85
N GLU A 147 0.51 -1.51 2.97
CA GLU A 147 1.43 -0.58 3.62
C GLU A 147 2.72 -1.27 4.08
N GLN A 148 2.63 -2.39 4.78
CA GLN A 148 3.80 -3.16 5.22
C GLN A 148 4.65 -3.63 4.04
N ASN A 149 4.01 -4.01 2.93
CA ASN A 149 4.71 -4.43 1.72
C ASN A 149 5.37 -3.25 0.98
N LEU A 150 4.75 -2.07 0.97
CA LEU A 150 5.38 -0.85 0.46
C LEU A 150 6.55 -0.39 1.35
N GLU A 151 6.42 -0.53 2.67
CA GLU A 151 7.50 -0.25 3.62
C GLU A 151 8.69 -1.20 3.43
N PHE A 152 8.43 -2.48 3.12
CA PHE A 152 9.46 -3.45 2.74
C PHE A 152 10.26 -3.02 1.49
N LEU A 153 9.60 -2.40 0.50
CA LEU A 153 10.28 -1.89 -0.70
C LEU A 153 11.05 -0.59 -0.46
N ARG A 154 10.77 0.13 0.63
CA ARG A 154 11.31 1.47 0.91
C ARG A 154 12.84 1.60 0.81
N PRO A 155 13.65 0.66 1.31
CA PRO A 155 15.11 0.74 1.21
C PRO A 155 15.63 0.75 -0.24
N TRP A 156 14.89 0.11 -1.15
CA TRP A 156 15.30 -0.13 -2.54
C TRP A 156 14.72 0.89 -3.52
N LEU A 157 13.85 1.81 -3.06
CA LEU A 157 13.13 2.75 -3.92
C LEU A 157 14.06 3.61 -4.77
N ARG A 158 15.14 4.14 -4.20
CA ARG A 158 16.06 4.99 -4.94
C ARG A 158 16.62 4.25 -6.16
N GLN A 159 17.13 3.04 -5.95
CA GLN A 159 17.71 2.21 -7.01
C GLN A 159 16.69 1.90 -8.10
N LEU A 160 15.47 1.49 -7.73
CA LEU A 160 14.40 1.16 -8.68
C LEU A 160 13.90 2.39 -9.47
N GLN A 161 13.83 3.56 -8.83
CA GLN A 161 13.39 4.80 -9.47
C GLN A 161 14.43 5.38 -10.44
N THR A 162 15.72 5.12 -10.26
CA THR A 162 16.77 5.60 -11.16
C THR A 162 16.76 4.87 -12.50
N LEU A 163 16.29 3.61 -12.53
CA LEU A 163 16.35 2.75 -13.71
C LEU A 163 15.24 2.99 -14.73
N SER A 164 14.02 3.29 -14.28
CA SER A 164 12.89 3.40 -15.19
C SER A 164 11.81 4.36 -14.67
N PRO A 165 11.29 5.26 -15.52
CA PRO A 165 10.12 6.08 -15.20
C PRO A 165 8.87 5.22 -14.95
N THR A 166 8.77 4.05 -15.58
CA THR A 166 7.63 3.13 -15.41
C THR A 166 7.52 2.62 -13.97
N PHE A 167 8.63 2.48 -13.24
CA PHE A 167 8.58 2.10 -11.83
C PHE A 167 8.01 3.22 -10.95
N GLN A 168 8.26 4.49 -11.31
CA GLN A 168 7.70 5.63 -10.58
C GLN A 168 6.18 5.67 -10.71
N GLU A 169 5.66 5.45 -11.91
CA GLU A 169 4.22 5.34 -12.20
C GLU A 169 3.61 4.18 -11.41
N PHE A 170 4.20 2.98 -11.50
CA PHE A 170 3.76 1.81 -10.72
C PHE A 170 3.71 2.11 -9.22
N TYR A 171 4.76 2.72 -8.66
CA TYR A 171 4.80 3.01 -7.23
C TYR A 171 3.73 4.04 -6.82
N GLN A 172 3.48 5.06 -7.66
CA GLN A 172 2.38 6.01 -7.45
C GLN A 172 1.02 5.32 -7.47
N GLU A 173 0.76 4.45 -8.45
CA GLU A 173 -0.48 3.65 -8.50
C GLU A 173 -0.68 2.80 -7.24
N GLN A 174 0.39 2.20 -6.70
CA GLN A 174 0.29 1.43 -5.45
C GLN A 174 -0.02 2.33 -4.24
N GLN A 175 0.51 3.56 -4.19
CA GLN A 175 0.17 4.53 -3.16
C GLN A 175 -1.28 5.01 -3.26
N GLU A 176 -1.78 5.25 -4.47
CA GLU A 176 -3.19 5.58 -4.71
C GLU A 176 -4.11 4.43 -4.30
N GLN A 177 -3.74 3.19 -4.63
CA GLN A 177 -4.46 1.99 -4.21
C GLN A 177 -4.52 1.90 -2.67
N LEU A 178 -3.40 2.15 -1.97
CA LEU A 178 -3.38 2.17 -0.50
C LEU A 178 -4.35 3.21 0.07
N LEU A 179 -4.36 4.42 -0.48
CA LEU A 179 -5.29 5.48 -0.05
C LEU A 179 -6.74 5.09 -0.32
N ALA A 180 -7.04 4.45 -1.45
CA ALA A 180 -8.38 3.96 -1.76
C ALA A 180 -8.83 2.87 -0.78
N MET A 181 -7.97 1.89 -0.47
CA MET A 181 -8.26 0.84 0.50
C MET A 181 -8.53 1.43 1.90
N ARG A 182 -7.69 2.37 2.37
CA ARG A 182 -7.90 3.05 3.66
C ARG A 182 -9.23 3.79 3.73
N ARG A 183 -9.63 4.48 2.65
CA ARG A 183 -10.93 5.16 2.60
C ARG A 183 -12.08 4.16 2.69
N GLN A 184 -11.97 3.03 1.99
CA GLN A 184 -12.99 1.99 2.02
C GLN A 184 -13.09 1.35 3.41
N GLU A 185 -11.96 1.04 4.05
CA GLU A 185 -11.93 0.50 5.41
C GLU A 185 -12.49 1.48 6.44
N ALA A 186 -12.16 2.77 6.31
CA ALA A 186 -12.73 3.81 7.17
C ALA A 186 -14.25 3.90 7.03
N VAL A 187 -14.77 3.88 5.80
CA VAL A 187 -16.23 3.87 5.56
C VAL A 187 -16.89 2.63 6.15
N ALA A 188 -16.28 1.45 5.98
CA ALA A 188 -16.79 0.19 6.53
C ALA A 188 -16.77 0.19 8.07
N ALA A 189 -15.72 0.74 8.68
CA ALA A 189 -15.63 0.89 10.14
C ALA A 189 -16.72 1.84 10.67
N GLU A 190 -16.93 2.98 10.01
CA GLU A 190 -17.99 3.93 10.38
C GLU A 190 -19.39 3.30 10.25
N GLU A 191 -19.65 2.53 9.18
CA GLU A 191 -20.90 1.80 9.01
C GLU A 191 -21.12 0.74 10.10
N ASN A 192 -20.07 -0.01 10.46
CA ASN A 192 -20.14 -0.99 11.54
C ASN A 192 -20.46 -0.33 12.88
N ILE A 193 -19.83 0.82 13.19
CA ILE A 193 -20.12 1.59 14.40
C ILE A 193 -21.60 2.00 14.45
N LEU A 194 -22.14 2.53 13.35
CA LEU A 194 -23.55 2.95 13.29
C LEU A 194 -24.52 1.76 13.41
N GLN A 195 -24.23 0.64 12.74
CA GLN A 195 -25.04 -0.59 12.86
C GLN A 195 -25.00 -1.16 14.27
N ARG A 196 -23.82 -1.15 14.91
CA ARG A 196 -23.67 -1.60 16.29
C ARG A 196 -24.43 -0.70 17.25
N LEU A 197 -24.37 0.61 17.05
CA LEU A 197 -25.13 1.58 17.84
C LEU A 197 -26.64 1.35 17.68
N ASP A 198 -27.12 1.14 16.44
CA ASP A 198 -28.51 0.82 16.15
C ASP A 198 -28.97 -0.44 16.90
N TRP A 199 -28.16 -1.50 16.87
CA TRP A 199 -28.44 -2.73 17.60
C TRP A 199 -28.48 -2.50 19.12
N MET A 200 -27.50 -1.80 19.67
CA MET A 200 -27.43 -1.51 21.11
C MET A 200 -28.64 -0.72 21.58
N MET A 201 -29.09 0.27 20.81
CA MET A 201 -30.27 1.07 21.13
C MET A 201 -31.57 0.27 21.03
N ALA A 202 -31.65 -0.66 20.09
CA ALA A 202 -32.78 -1.57 19.94
C ALA A 202 -32.82 -2.68 21.00
N SER A 203 -31.70 -2.98 21.66
CA SER A 203 -31.55 -4.01 22.69
C SER A 203 -31.88 -3.47 24.09
N ALA A 204 -32.73 -4.16 24.86
CA ALA A 204 -33.10 -3.73 26.20
C ALA A 204 -31.88 -3.74 27.15
N THR A 205 -31.04 -4.77 27.05
CA THR A 205 -29.86 -4.91 27.92
C THR A 205 -28.75 -3.92 27.59
N GLN A 206 -28.63 -3.50 26.32
CA GLN A 206 -27.52 -2.65 25.84
C GLN A 206 -27.91 -1.18 25.64
N SER A 207 -29.21 -0.84 25.64
CA SER A 207 -29.69 0.54 25.39
C SER A 207 -29.03 1.59 26.27
N SER A 208 -28.84 1.30 27.55
CA SER A 208 -28.17 2.20 28.51
C SER A 208 -26.68 2.44 28.19
N GLN A 209 -26.03 1.51 27.48
CA GLN A 209 -24.60 1.59 27.12
C GLN A 209 -24.37 2.25 25.76
N ALA A 210 -25.44 2.45 24.96
CA ALA A 210 -25.33 3.01 23.61
C ALA A 210 -24.71 4.43 23.60
N ALA A 211 -25.07 5.26 24.58
CA ALA A 211 -24.53 6.61 24.72
C ALA A 211 -23.03 6.62 25.05
N ASP A 212 -22.58 5.68 25.88
CA ASP A 212 -21.17 5.51 26.25
C ASP A 212 -20.36 4.92 25.10
N TYR A 213 -20.94 3.98 24.35
CA TYR A 213 -20.33 3.42 23.14
C TYR A 213 -20.12 4.52 22.08
N LEU A 214 -21.13 5.36 21.84
CA LEU A 214 -20.97 6.50 20.94
C LEU A 214 -19.90 7.48 21.43
N ALA A 215 -19.77 7.68 22.74
CA ALA A 215 -18.74 8.53 23.31
C ALA A 215 -17.33 8.01 23.03
N GLN A 216 -17.10 6.71 23.22
CA GLN A 216 -15.82 6.07 22.88
C GLN A 216 -15.54 6.13 21.38
N ALA A 217 -16.54 5.80 20.55
CA ALA A 217 -16.43 5.86 19.11
C ALA A 217 -16.17 7.29 18.59
N ALA A 218 -16.68 8.32 19.27
CA ALA A 218 -16.42 9.72 18.90
C ALA A 218 -14.98 10.15 19.18
N ASP A 219 -14.34 9.60 20.21
CA ASP A 219 -12.93 9.86 20.52
C ASP A 219 -12.00 9.22 19.48
N GLU A 220 -12.36 8.03 18.98
CA GLU A 220 -11.60 7.30 17.95
C GLU A 220 -11.89 7.80 16.53
N PHE A 221 -13.16 8.15 16.24
CA PHE A 221 -13.66 8.53 14.92
C PHE A 221 -14.43 9.87 14.99
N PRO A 222 -13.73 11.01 15.10
CA PRO A 222 -14.38 12.32 15.23
C PRO A 222 -15.16 12.75 13.97
N GLN A 223 -14.96 12.06 12.85
CA GLN A 223 -15.64 12.32 11.58
C GLN A 223 -16.95 11.52 11.40
N LEU A 224 -17.38 10.76 12.42
CA LEU A 224 -18.61 9.97 12.36
C LEU A 224 -19.81 10.86 11.97
N PRO A 225 -20.59 10.49 10.94
CA PRO A 225 -21.67 11.35 10.43
C PRO A 225 -22.73 11.70 11.47
N ILE A 226 -22.99 10.81 12.44
CA ILE A 226 -23.94 11.04 13.53
C ILE A 226 -23.54 12.22 14.42
N LEU A 227 -22.24 12.51 14.55
CA LEU A 227 -21.72 13.61 15.38
C LEU A 227 -22.00 14.99 14.80
N ARG A 228 -22.36 15.09 13.51
CA ARG A 228 -22.89 16.34 12.94
C ARG A 228 -24.17 16.78 13.64
N TYR A 229 -24.97 15.83 14.11
CA TYR A 229 -26.30 16.04 14.68
C TYR A 229 -26.31 16.09 16.20
N LEU A 230 -25.22 15.64 16.83
CA LEU A 230 -25.11 15.47 18.27
C LEU A 230 -23.90 16.22 18.82
N SER A 231 -24.10 16.89 19.96
CA SER A 231 -23.02 17.48 20.74
C SER A 231 -23.02 16.89 22.14
N ARG A 232 -21.83 16.71 22.71
CA ARG A 232 -21.68 16.16 24.05
C ARG A 232 -21.55 17.28 25.06
N THR A 233 -22.42 17.27 26.08
CA THR A 233 -22.35 18.18 27.23
C THR A 233 -22.25 17.37 28.52
N GLY A 234 -21.02 17.18 28.98
CA GLY A 234 -20.73 16.25 30.07
C GLY A 234 -21.03 14.79 29.68
N VAL A 235 -21.96 14.15 30.38
CA VAL A 235 -22.36 12.74 30.15
C VAL A 235 -23.51 12.64 29.14
N ALA A 236 -24.22 13.74 28.86
CA ALA A 236 -25.41 13.72 28.02
C ALA A 236 -25.13 14.18 26.57
N TRP A 237 -25.77 13.50 25.62
CA TRP A 237 -25.87 13.94 24.23
C TRP A 237 -27.00 14.96 24.07
N GLN A 238 -26.73 16.03 23.32
CA GLN A 238 -27.65 17.13 23.03
C GLN A 238 -27.77 17.33 21.53
N PRO A 239 -28.97 17.68 21.02
CA PRO A 239 -29.16 17.98 19.60
C PRO A 239 -28.33 19.20 19.21
N THR A 240 -27.65 19.15 18.07
CA THR A 240 -26.99 20.33 17.49
C THR A 240 -27.99 21.22 16.77
N SER A 241 -27.59 22.46 16.49
CA SER A 241 -28.37 23.34 15.62
C SER A 241 -28.58 22.74 14.23
N ALA A 242 -27.65 21.91 13.73
CA ALA A 242 -27.78 21.25 12.44
C ALA A 242 -28.94 20.24 12.45
N LEU A 243 -29.08 19.42 13.51
CA LEU A 243 -30.21 18.50 13.65
C LEU A 243 -31.54 19.25 13.70
N LEU A 244 -31.63 20.30 14.53
CA LEU A 244 -32.84 21.10 14.66
C LEU A 244 -33.21 21.83 13.37
N GLN A 245 -32.20 22.26 12.58
CA GLN A 245 -32.42 22.86 11.26
C GLN A 245 -32.97 21.84 10.26
N GLU A 246 -32.42 20.62 10.19
CA GLU A 246 -32.96 19.58 9.31
C GLU A 246 -34.43 19.26 9.61
N ILE A 247 -34.77 19.15 10.91
CA ILE A 247 -36.15 18.86 11.34
C ILE A 247 -37.09 20.05 11.05
N SER A 248 -36.61 21.29 11.19
CA SER A 248 -37.45 22.49 11.05
C SER A 248 -37.61 22.99 9.62
N ALA A 249 -36.62 22.76 8.75
CA ALA A 249 -36.53 23.42 7.45
C ALA A 249 -37.23 22.67 6.31
N SER A 250 -37.58 21.38 6.45
CA SER A 250 -38.11 20.61 5.31
C SER A 250 -38.94 19.39 5.69
N SER A 251 -40.15 19.29 5.14
CA SER A 251 -40.82 18.00 4.98
C SER A 251 -40.06 17.12 3.98
N GLY A 252 -39.94 15.83 4.25
CA GLY A 252 -39.21 14.88 3.41
C GLY A 252 -37.70 14.85 3.63
N PHE A 253 -37.17 15.37 4.75
CA PHE A 253 -35.72 15.38 4.98
C PHE A 253 -35.16 13.96 5.16
N LEU A 254 -35.89 13.07 5.83
CA LEU A 254 -35.51 11.65 5.95
C LEU A 254 -35.55 10.98 4.57
N ALA A 255 -36.57 11.26 3.76
CA ALA A 255 -36.71 10.68 2.42
C ALA A 255 -35.57 11.06 1.47
N ARG A 256 -35.08 12.31 1.54
CA ARG A 256 -34.03 12.84 0.67
C ARG A 256 -32.61 12.45 1.08
N ALA A 257 -32.41 12.10 2.34
CA ALA A 257 -31.10 11.67 2.85
C ALA A 257 -30.65 10.38 2.18
N SER A 258 -29.34 10.26 1.95
CA SER A 258 -28.73 8.98 1.58
C SER A 258 -28.99 7.92 2.67
N ALA A 259 -28.92 6.62 2.36
CA ALA A 259 -29.19 5.57 3.34
C ALA A 259 -28.32 5.72 4.61
N ARG A 260 -27.05 6.10 4.44
CA ARG A 260 -26.11 6.32 5.54
C ARG A 260 -26.42 7.57 6.36
N GLU A 261 -26.76 8.68 5.71
CA GLU A 261 -27.19 9.89 6.41
C GLU A 261 -28.52 9.67 7.15
N ARG A 262 -29.44 8.93 6.54
CA ARG A 262 -30.72 8.57 7.16
C ARG A 262 -30.51 7.73 8.42
N LEU A 263 -29.68 6.70 8.36
CA LEU A 263 -29.29 5.90 9.53
C LEU A 263 -28.72 6.81 10.64
N SER A 264 -27.80 7.71 10.29
CA SER A 264 -27.20 8.63 11.25
C SER A 264 -28.23 9.60 11.87
N LEU A 265 -29.16 10.11 11.07
CA LEU A 265 -30.24 10.98 11.54
C LEU A 265 -31.20 10.24 12.48
N GLU A 266 -31.64 9.03 12.09
CA GLU A 266 -32.55 8.21 12.90
C GLU A 266 -31.93 7.87 14.26
N LEU A 267 -30.66 7.48 14.30
CA LEU A 267 -29.94 7.20 15.54
C LEU A 267 -29.73 8.47 16.38
N ALA A 268 -29.38 9.60 15.75
CA ALA A 268 -29.24 10.86 16.46
C ALA A 268 -30.55 11.28 17.12
N ILE A 269 -31.66 11.24 16.37
CA ILE A 269 -32.99 11.56 16.87
C ILE A 269 -33.36 10.64 18.03
N ALA A 270 -33.11 9.33 17.91
CA ALA A 270 -33.42 8.38 18.96
C ALA A 270 -32.61 8.63 20.25
N LEU A 271 -31.33 8.98 20.14
CA LEU A 271 -30.46 9.25 21.29
C LEU A 271 -30.89 10.49 22.08
N VAL A 272 -31.42 11.51 21.40
CA VAL A 272 -31.84 12.77 22.03
C VAL A 272 -33.35 12.91 22.11
N TRP A 273 -34.11 11.84 21.83
CA TRP A 273 -35.57 11.88 21.76
C TRP A 273 -36.19 12.54 22.99
N GLU A 274 -35.73 12.15 24.18
CA GLU A 274 -36.23 12.70 25.44
C GLU A 274 -35.78 14.13 25.73
N ALA A 275 -34.76 14.62 25.04
CA ALA A 275 -34.29 16.01 25.12
C ALA A 275 -34.97 16.94 24.10
N LEU A 276 -35.68 16.40 23.11
CA LEU A 276 -36.44 17.19 22.14
C LEU A 276 -37.71 17.77 22.79
N ASP A 277 -38.07 19.00 22.40
CA ASP A 277 -39.34 19.60 22.79
C ASP A 277 -40.54 18.97 22.04
N ASP A 278 -41.74 19.19 22.58
CA ASP A 278 -42.97 18.58 22.05
C ASP A 278 -43.25 18.99 20.60
N ASP A 279 -42.97 20.25 20.24
CA ASP A 279 -43.16 20.77 18.88
C ASP A 279 -42.25 20.04 17.87
N THR A 280 -40.99 19.80 18.24
CA THR A 280 -40.04 19.05 17.42
C THR A 280 -40.44 17.58 17.30
N ARG A 281 -40.85 16.94 18.41
CA ARG A 281 -41.36 15.56 18.38
C ARG A 281 -42.60 15.46 17.49
N GLN A 282 -43.53 16.41 17.54
CA GLN A 282 -44.73 16.41 16.70
C GLN A 282 -44.39 16.54 15.21
N ARG A 283 -43.41 17.37 14.85
CA ARG A 283 -42.93 17.48 13.46
C ARG A 283 -42.29 16.17 12.97
N LEU A 284 -41.49 15.52 13.81
CA LEU A 284 -40.91 14.21 13.50
C LEU A 284 -41.98 13.14 13.28
N THR A 285 -43.04 13.13 14.11
CA THR A 285 -44.20 12.26 13.90
C THR A 285 -44.85 12.49 12.54
N GLN A 286 -45.10 13.75 12.16
CA GLN A 286 -45.66 14.09 10.84
C GLN A 286 -44.72 13.68 9.71
N GLU A 287 -43.41 13.82 9.88
CA GLU A 287 -42.44 13.37 8.88
C GLU A 287 -42.50 11.85 8.67
N TRP A 288 -42.58 11.06 9.75
CA TRP A 288 -42.69 9.60 9.69
C TRP A 288 -44.04 9.09 9.19
N GLU A 289 -45.11 9.88 9.27
CA GLU A 289 -46.38 9.62 8.58
C GLU A 289 -46.19 9.76 7.06
N ASN A 290 -45.48 10.79 6.63
CA ASN A 290 -45.29 11.15 5.22
C ASN A 290 -44.15 10.38 4.54
N SER A 291 -43.20 9.84 5.31
CA SER A 291 -42.07 9.05 4.81
C SER A 291 -42.03 7.67 5.45
N PRO A 292 -42.44 6.61 4.73
CA PRO A 292 -42.49 5.27 5.29
C PRO A 292 -41.12 4.57 5.36
N VAL A 293 -40.05 5.23 4.94
CA VAL A 293 -38.74 4.60 4.78
C VAL A 293 -37.91 4.83 6.02
N THR A 294 -37.64 3.76 6.76
CA THR A 294 -36.64 3.73 7.82
C THR A 294 -35.42 2.95 7.37
N SER A 295 -34.23 3.37 7.78
CA SER A 295 -32.97 2.68 7.46
C SER A 295 -32.37 1.94 8.66
N SER A 296 -32.90 2.18 9.86
CA SER A 296 -32.47 1.59 11.11
C SER A 296 -33.59 0.83 11.82
N LEU A 297 -33.17 -0.12 12.65
CA LEU A 297 -34.07 -0.86 13.53
C LEU A 297 -34.67 0.09 14.58
N THR A 298 -33.83 0.91 15.21
CA THR A 298 -34.23 1.94 16.18
C THR A 298 -35.21 2.95 15.58
N GLY A 299 -34.95 3.41 14.36
CA GLY A 299 -35.83 4.32 13.62
C GLY A 299 -37.20 3.72 13.33
N THR A 300 -37.25 2.44 12.96
CA THR A 300 -38.49 1.68 12.77
C THR A 300 -39.34 1.66 14.05
N PHE A 301 -38.71 1.41 15.20
CA PHE A 301 -39.43 1.40 16.48
C PHE A 301 -39.84 2.77 16.97
N LEU A 302 -38.98 3.77 16.79
CA LEU A 302 -39.32 5.14 17.15
C LEU A 302 -40.50 5.64 16.31
N ARG A 303 -40.52 5.30 15.02
CA ARG A 303 -41.66 5.54 14.14
C ARG A 303 -42.91 4.80 14.62
N ALA A 304 -42.82 3.51 14.94
CA ALA A 304 -43.94 2.74 15.47
C ALA A 304 -44.52 3.35 16.75
N LYS A 305 -43.65 3.84 17.65
CA LYS A 305 -44.01 4.55 18.88
C LYS A 305 -44.75 5.86 18.60
N CYS A 306 -44.23 6.67 17.68
CA CYS A 306 -44.83 7.96 17.33
C CYS A 306 -46.21 7.80 16.68
N LEU A 307 -46.35 6.81 15.80
CA LEU A 307 -47.60 6.53 15.08
C LEU A 307 -48.56 5.65 15.89
N LYS A 308 -48.11 5.12 17.04
CA LYS A 308 -48.83 4.12 17.83
C LYS A 308 -49.33 2.94 16.98
N SER A 309 -48.52 2.53 15.99
CA SER A 309 -48.90 1.51 15.02
C SER A 309 -48.38 0.14 15.44
N ILE A 310 -49.30 -0.77 15.75
CA ILE A 310 -48.99 -2.16 16.13
C ILE A 310 -48.31 -2.90 14.97
N GLU A 311 -48.73 -2.66 13.73
CA GLU A 311 -48.15 -3.30 12.54
C GLU A 311 -46.66 -2.96 12.40
N LEU A 312 -46.28 -1.70 12.62
CA LEU A 312 -44.89 -1.26 12.53
C LEU A 312 -44.02 -1.82 13.66
N PHE A 313 -44.60 -2.04 14.85
CA PHE A 313 -43.91 -2.75 15.91
C PHE A 313 -43.69 -4.23 15.57
N GLU A 314 -44.68 -4.90 14.98
CA GLU A 314 -44.57 -6.31 14.57
C GLU A 314 -43.51 -6.48 13.47
N ASP A 315 -43.46 -5.56 12.49
CA ASP A 315 -42.42 -5.53 11.45
C ASP A 315 -41.03 -5.39 12.07
N GLY A 316 -40.85 -4.42 12.97
CA GLY A 316 -39.57 -4.22 13.63
C GLY A 316 -39.15 -5.43 14.47
N VAL A 317 -40.07 -6.03 15.24
CA VAL A 317 -39.77 -7.24 16.04
C VAL A 317 -39.34 -8.39 15.13
N ALA A 318 -40.01 -8.57 13.98
CA ALA A 318 -39.61 -9.57 13.00
C ALA A 318 -38.21 -9.32 12.43
N VAL A 319 -37.83 -8.05 12.19
CA VAL A 319 -36.48 -7.69 11.75
C VAL A 319 -35.46 -7.99 12.85
N TRP A 320 -35.72 -7.59 14.10
CA TRP A 320 -34.85 -7.89 15.24
C TRP A 320 -34.64 -9.40 15.41
N GLN A 321 -35.72 -10.20 15.38
CA GLN A 321 -35.64 -11.65 15.51
C GLN A 321 -34.80 -12.34 14.43
N ARG A 322 -34.82 -11.83 13.19
CA ARG A 322 -34.00 -12.39 12.09
C ARG A 322 -32.51 -12.15 12.27
N HIS A 323 -32.14 -11.08 12.97
CA HIS A 323 -30.75 -10.66 13.13
C HIS A 323 -30.18 -11.07 14.50
N ALA A 324 -31.02 -11.25 15.51
CA ALA A 324 -30.63 -11.73 16.83
C ALA A 324 -30.15 -13.18 16.75
N SER A 325 -28.98 -13.43 17.34
CA SER A 325 -28.52 -14.80 17.57
C SER A 325 -29.49 -15.57 18.47
N GLU A 326 -29.42 -16.90 18.48
CA GLU A 326 -30.25 -17.73 19.35
C GLU A 326 -30.05 -17.37 20.83
N GLU A 327 -28.80 -17.12 21.24
CA GLU A 327 -28.46 -16.69 22.60
C GLU A 327 -29.02 -15.30 22.94
N GLU A 328 -28.98 -14.35 22.02
CA GLU A 328 -29.60 -13.03 22.20
C GLU A 328 -31.12 -13.13 22.27
N ARG A 329 -31.78 -13.97 21.47
CA ARG A 329 -33.24 -14.16 21.54
C ARG A 329 -33.71 -14.73 22.88
N LEU A 330 -32.87 -15.53 23.53
CA LEU A 330 -33.15 -16.14 24.82
C LEU A 330 -32.88 -15.18 26.00
N ASN A 331 -31.85 -14.35 25.89
CA ASN A 331 -31.32 -13.57 27.01
C ASN A 331 -31.57 -12.06 26.92
N ASP A 332 -31.93 -11.56 25.74
CA ASP A 332 -32.14 -10.14 25.49
C ASP A 332 -33.51 -9.91 24.86
N ALA A 333 -34.23 -8.93 25.42
CA ALA A 333 -35.48 -8.49 24.85
C ALA A 333 -35.22 -7.20 24.05
N PRO A 334 -36.04 -6.89 23.05
CA PRO A 334 -35.96 -5.60 22.43
C PRO A 334 -36.36 -4.47 23.41
N ALA A 335 -35.65 -3.34 23.41
CA ALA A 335 -35.82 -2.23 24.37
C ALA A 335 -37.24 -1.64 24.38
N PHE A 336 -37.90 -1.68 23.22
CA PHE A 336 -39.23 -1.14 22.96
C PHE A 336 -40.34 -2.20 23.13
N LEU A 337 -40.02 -3.40 23.63
CA LEU A 337 -41.01 -4.45 23.86
C LEU A 337 -42.08 -4.00 24.88
N ALA A 338 -41.69 -3.25 25.92
CA ALA A 338 -42.63 -2.69 26.88
C ALA A 338 -43.64 -1.74 26.20
N ASP A 339 -43.15 -0.85 25.34
CA ASP A 339 -43.99 0.09 24.56
C ASP A 339 -44.93 -0.66 23.59
N TYR A 340 -44.46 -1.74 22.97
CA TYR A 340 -45.30 -2.62 22.15
C TYR A 340 -46.42 -3.26 22.96
N LEU A 341 -46.09 -3.87 24.11
CA LEU A 341 -47.07 -4.53 24.97
C LEU A 341 -48.09 -3.52 25.50
N ASP A 342 -47.65 -2.33 25.92
CA ASP A 342 -48.54 -1.25 26.33
C ASP A 342 -49.47 -0.85 25.17
N SER A 343 -48.93 -0.58 23.98
CA SER A 343 -49.76 -0.22 22.81
C SER A 343 -50.82 -1.28 22.43
N LYS A 344 -50.52 -2.56 22.64
CA LYS A 344 -51.40 -3.69 22.29
C LYS A 344 -52.42 -4.01 23.38
N PHE A 345 -52.08 -3.79 24.65
CA PHE A 345 -52.87 -4.26 25.80
C PHE A 345 -53.47 -3.14 26.68
N SER A 346 -53.09 -1.87 26.52
CA SER A 346 -53.57 -0.74 27.35
C SER A 346 -55.06 -0.44 27.22
N ASN A 347 -55.76 -0.97 26.20
CA ASN A 347 -57.20 -0.87 26.05
C ASN A 347 -57.98 -2.04 26.67
N GLN A 348 -57.32 -2.98 27.34
CA GLN A 348 -57.98 -4.12 27.99
C GLN A 348 -58.31 -3.82 29.47
N PRO A 349 -59.48 -4.26 29.99
CA PRO A 349 -59.89 -3.99 31.36
C PRO A 349 -58.92 -4.59 32.39
N PRO A 350 -58.85 -4.00 33.60
CA PRO A 350 -57.85 -4.36 34.61
C PRO A 350 -57.92 -5.85 34.98
N THR A 351 -56.72 -6.40 35.17
CA THR A 351 -56.22 -7.74 35.51
C THR A 351 -57.06 -8.71 36.37
N SER A 352 -58.23 -8.34 36.91
CA SER A 352 -59.08 -9.27 37.67
C SER A 352 -59.83 -10.31 36.82
N SER A 353 -59.83 -10.19 35.49
CA SER A 353 -60.47 -11.14 34.56
C SER A 353 -59.48 -12.05 33.82
N TRP A 354 -58.19 -11.99 34.13
CA TRP A 354 -57.14 -12.75 33.42
C TRP A 354 -57.07 -14.24 33.83
N GLY A 355 -57.96 -14.68 34.73
CA GLY A 355 -58.12 -16.09 35.12
C GLY A 355 -58.65 -16.99 34.02
N THR A 356 -59.14 -16.43 32.92
CA THR A 356 -59.39 -17.12 31.65
C THR A 356 -58.55 -16.42 30.60
N ALA A 357 -57.54 -17.14 30.10
CA ALA A 357 -56.54 -16.70 29.13
C ALA A 357 -57.07 -15.60 28.20
N ALA A 358 -56.46 -14.42 28.23
CA ALA A 358 -56.50 -13.52 27.09
C ALA A 358 -55.78 -14.25 25.95
N PRO A 359 -56.50 -14.84 24.98
CA PRO A 359 -55.90 -15.74 23.99
C PRO A 359 -54.86 -14.99 23.13
N ASP A 360 -54.99 -13.67 23.02
CA ASP A 360 -54.05 -12.81 22.30
C ASP A 360 -52.77 -12.53 23.09
N PHE A 361 -52.82 -12.35 24.41
CA PHE A 361 -51.60 -12.18 25.22
C PHE A 361 -50.81 -13.50 25.28
N ALA A 362 -51.50 -14.61 25.56
CA ALA A 362 -50.88 -15.92 25.56
C ALA A 362 -50.33 -16.28 24.17
N SER A 363 -51.01 -15.97 23.06
CA SER A 363 -50.50 -16.27 21.72
C SER A 363 -49.38 -15.33 21.24
N VAL A 364 -49.34 -14.08 21.72
CA VAL A 364 -48.22 -13.15 21.46
C VAL A 364 -47.01 -13.55 22.28
N LEU A 365 -47.19 -13.85 23.57
CA LEU A 365 -46.13 -14.36 24.44
C LEU A 365 -45.63 -15.72 23.93
N THR A 366 -46.53 -16.60 23.49
CA THR A 366 -46.17 -17.89 22.87
C THR A 366 -45.48 -17.70 21.53
N ARG A 367 -45.89 -16.75 20.67
CA ARG A 367 -45.14 -16.43 19.42
C ARG A 367 -43.76 -15.84 19.70
N LEU A 368 -43.64 -14.99 20.72
CA LEU A 368 -42.36 -14.44 21.17
C LEU A 368 -41.46 -15.53 21.79
N LEU A 369 -42.04 -16.48 22.53
CA LEU A 369 -41.34 -17.60 23.18
C LEU A 369 -41.04 -18.79 22.25
N GLU A 370 -41.90 -19.08 21.26
CA GLU A 370 -41.68 -20.10 20.23
C GLU A 370 -40.65 -19.65 19.21
N ALA A 371 -40.55 -18.33 18.95
CA ALA A 371 -39.47 -17.75 18.14
C ALA A 371 -38.13 -17.64 18.90
N ALA A 372 -38.13 -17.87 20.22
CA ALA A 372 -36.93 -17.94 21.08
C ALA A 372 -36.43 -19.38 21.29
N LYS A 373 -37.14 -20.39 20.78
CA LYS A 373 -36.68 -21.77 20.61
C LYS A 373 -36.23 -22.00 19.18
#